data_AF-A0AAU0QG49-F1
#
_entry.id   AF-A0AAU0QG49-F1
#
_cell.length_a   1.000
_cell.length_b   1.000
_cell.length_c   1.000
_cell.angle_alpha   90.00
_cell.angle_beta   90.00
_cell.angle_gamma   90.00
#
_symmetry.space_group_name_H-M   'P 1'
#
loop_
_entity.id
_entity.type
_entity.pdbx_description
1 polymer ?
#
loop_
_entity_poly.entity_id
_entity_poly.type
_entity_poly.pdbx_seq_one_letter_code
_entity_poly.pdbx_strand_id
1 'polypeptide(L)'
;MSHNRDEFIRWAEYRIEGVKDWITLFEFLQYFDYDPDHPTTEQIREVINAIFDTGKLKVILAEDSNPTHYLPGECDVEALVQDIAARDPLNAMMAYVVYTIE
;
A
#
# COMPACT_ATOMS: atom_id res chain seq x y z
N MET A 1 -6.86 -16.70 -3.72
CA MET A 1 -8.19 -16.46 -4.33
C MET A 1 -8.01 -15.41 -5.42
N SER A 2 -8.75 -15.45 -6.53
CA SER A 2 -8.66 -14.36 -7.52
C SER A 2 -9.58 -13.24 -7.08
N HIS A 3 -9.03 -12.24 -6.38
CA HIS A 3 -9.77 -11.01 -6.11
C HIS A 3 -10.00 -10.32 -7.44
N ASN A 4 -11.26 -9.99 -7.75
CA ASN A 4 -11.55 -9.21 -8.93
C ASN A 4 -10.95 -7.80 -8.74
N ARG A 5 -10.16 -7.33 -9.70
CA ARG A 5 -9.53 -5.99 -9.67
C ARG A 5 -10.54 -4.88 -9.35
N ASP A 6 -11.76 -4.98 -9.88
CA ASP A 6 -12.83 -4.00 -9.64
C ASP A 6 -13.36 -4.05 -8.21
N GLU A 7 -13.34 -5.22 -7.58
CA GLU A 7 -13.73 -5.41 -6.17
C GLU A 7 -12.67 -4.81 -5.24
N PHE A 8 -11.40 -5.03 -5.55
CA PHE A 8 -10.28 -4.42 -4.82
C PHE A 8 -10.32 -2.88 -4.86
N ILE A 9 -10.50 -2.30 -6.06
CA ILE A 9 -10.59 -0.84 -6.22
C ILE A 9 -11.75 -0.30 -5.40
N ARG A 10 -12.95 -0.88 -5.52
CA ARG A 10 -14.12 -0.43 -4.75
C ARG A 10 -13.94 -0.56 -3.24
N TRP A 11 -13.32 -1.66 -2.78
CA TRP A 11 -13.05 -1.86 -1.36
C TRP A 11 -12.08 -0.81 -0.84
N ALA A 12 -10.96 -0.58 -1.54
CA ALA A 12 -9.98 0.42 -1.18
C ALA A 12 -10.61 1.81 -1.18
N GLU A 13 -11.45 2.11 -2.20
CA GLU A 13 -12.11 3.39 -2.31
C GLU A 13 -13.04 3.67 -1.11
N TYR A 14 -13.90 2.70 -0.80
CA TYR A 14 -14.81 2.76 0.34
C TYR A 14 -14.07 2.86 1.68
N ARG A 15 -12.98 2.13 1.83
CA ARG A 15 -12.19 2.14 3.06
C ARG A 15 -11.55 3.51 3.30
N ILE A 16 -10.98 4.13 2.27
CA ILE A 16 -10.30 5.43 2.41
C ILE A 16 -11.33 6.53 2.71
N GLU A 17 -12.46 6.54 2.00
CA GLU A 17 -13.56 7.48 2.26
C GLU A 17 -14.13 7.33 3.67
N GLY A 18 -14.25 6.09 4.16
CA GLY A 18 -14.79 5.79 5.48
C GLY A 18 -13.86 6.19 6.64
N VAL A 19 -12.55 6.07 6.46
CA VAL A 19 -11.55 6.43 7.49
C VAL A 19 -11.25 7.94 7.50
N LYS A 20 -11.45 8.63 6.36
CA LYS A 20 -11.09 10.05 6.16
C LYS A 20 -9.64 10.39 6.55
N ASP A 21 -8.76 9.39 6.51
CA ASP A 21 -7.38 9.48 6.96
C ASP A 21 -6.53 8.45 6.19
N TRP A 22 -5.24 8.39 6.51
CA TRP A 22 -4.27 7.49 5.91
C TRP A 22 -4.54 6.03 6.29
N ILE A 23 -4.77 5.17 5.30
CA ILE A 23 -4.83 3.71 5.51
C ILE A 23 -3.42 3.17 5.50
N THR A 24 -3.11 2.20 6.34
CA THR A 24 -1.80 1.54 6.33
C THR A 24 -1.76 0.37 5.34
N LEU A 25 -0.56 0.03 4.87
CA LEU A 25 -0.31 -1.17 4.05
C LEU A 25 -0.76 -2.45 4.77
N PHE A 26 -0.79 -2.44 6.10
CA PHE A 26 -1.36 -3.47 6.95
C PHE A 26 -2.77 -3.89 6.52
N GLU A 27 -3.67 -2.94 6.29
CA GLU A 27 -5.06 -3.24 5.93
C GLU A 27 -5.17 -3.85 4.52
N PHE A 28 -4.27 -3.43 3.63
CA PHE A 28 -4.18 -4.02 2.30
C PHE A 28 -3.65 -5.45 2.37
N LEU A 29 -2.64 -5.74 3.19
CA LEU A 29 -2.18 -7.12 3.42
C LEU A 29 -3.30 -8.02 3.95
N GLN A 30 -4.11 -7.51 4.89
CA GLN A 30 -5.29 -8.24 5.39
C GLN A 30 -6.34 -8.51 4.32
N TYR A 31 -6.58 -7.56 3.40
CA TYR A 31 -7.53 -7.76 2.29
C TYR A 31 -7.14 -8.94 1.39
N PHE A 32 -5.84 -9.16 1.19
CA PHE A 32 -5.30 -10.28 0.39
C PHE A 32 -5.18 -11.59 1.19
N ASP A 33 -5.75 -11.67 2.41
CA ASP A 33 -5.62 -12.79 3.34
C ASP A 33 -4.16 -13.12 3.70
N TYR A 34 -3.27 -12.13 3.70
CA TYR A 34 -1.89 -12.28 4.17
C TYR A 34 -1.76 -11.98 5.66
N ASP A 35 -0.72 -12.51 6.28
CA ASP A 35 -0.32 -12.14 7.64
C ASP A 35 0.34 -10.75 7.61
N PRO A 36 -0.33 -9.71 8.13
CA PRO A 36 0.18 -8.34 8.05
C PRO A 36 1.29 -8.05 9.07
N ASP A 37 1.46 -8.90 10.10
CA ASP A 37 2.55 -8.79 11.07
C ASP A 37 3.84 -9.39 10.52
N HIS A 38 3.72 -10.35 9.59
CA HIS A 38 4.84 -11.07 8.99
C HIS A 38 4.71 -11.26 7.46
N PRO A 39 4.53 -10.18 6.66
CA PRO A 39 4.40 -10.31 5.22
C PRO A 39 5.75 -10.64 4.58
N THR A 40 5.73 -11.48 3.55
CA THR A 40 6.90 -11.74 2.71
C THR A 40 7.12 -10.60 1.72
N THR A 41 8.36 -10.43 1.25
CA THR A 41 8.71 -9.46 0.19
C THR A 41 7.83 -9.61 -1.06
N GLU A 42 7.47 -10.84 -1.42
CA GLU A 42 6.58 -11.12 -2.55
C GLU A 42 5.16 -10.59 -2.32
N GLN A 43 4.62 -10.82 -1.13
CA GLN A 43 3.28 -10.34 -0.76
C GLN A 43 3.22 -8.81 -0.71
N ILE A 44 4.25 -8.16 -0.17
CA ILE A 44 4.36 -6.70 -0.18
C ILE A 44 4.37 -6.18 -1.63
N ARG A 45 5.19 -6.80 -2.50
CA ARG A 45 5.25 -6.45 -3.92
C ARG A 45 3.91 -6.62 -4.62
N GLU A 46 3.24 -7.76 -4.41
CA GLU A 46 1.93 -8.04 -5.00
C GLU A 46 0.90 -6.98 -4.62
N VAL A 47 0.86 -6.61 -3.34
CA VAL A 47 -0.04 -5.57 -2.83
C VAL A 47 0.30 -4.20 -3.42
N ILE A 48 1.58 -3.80 -3.45
CA ILE A 48 1.99 -2.50 -4.03
C ILE A 48 1.63 -2.43 -5.52
N ASN A 49 1.87 -3.51 -6.27
CA ASN A 49 1.47 -3.58 -7.67
C ASN A 49 -0.04 -3.44 -7.82
N ALA A 50 -0.84 -4.12 -6.98
CA ALA A 50 -2.29 -3.98 -7.01
C ALA A 50 -2.74 -2.54 -6.72
N ILE A 51 -2.12 -1.87 -5.73
CA ILE A 51 -2.36 -0.46 -5.40
C ILE A 51 -2.04 0.43 -6.60
N PHE A 52 -0.89 0.27 -7.24
CA PHE A 52 -0.48 1.09 -8.38
C PHE A 52 -1.30 0.80 -9.64
N ASP A 53 -1.73 -0.44 -9.85
CA ASP A 53 -2.63 -0.82 -10.94
C ASP A 53 -4.00 -0.13 -10.85
N THR A 54 -4.38 0.43 -9.70
CA THR A 54 -5.58 1.27 -9.60
C THR A 54 -5.43 2.58 -10.38
N GLY A 55 -4.20 3.09 -10.53
CA GLY A 55 -3.92 4.43 -11.08
C GLY A 55 -4.43 5.59 -10.22
N LYS A 56 -5.07 5.30 -9.08
CA LYS A 56 -5.75 6.28 -8.22
C LYS A 56 -5.16 6.37 -6.81
N LEU A 57 -4.23 5.48 -6.48
CA LEU A 57 -3.64 5.34 -5.14
C LEU A 57 -2.12 5.50 -5.20
N LYS A 58 -1.55 6.09 -4.15
CA LYS A 58 -0.10 6.20 -3.96
C LYS A 58 0.30 5.62 -2.61
N VAL A 59 1.54 5.17 -2.52
CA VAL A 59 2.15 4.72 -1.27
C VAL A 59 2.97 5.87 -0.70
N ILE A 60 2.84 6.12 0.60
CA ILE A 60 3.59 7.12 1.35
C ILE A 60 4.35 6.39 2.45
N LEU A 61 5.67 6.58 2.50
CA LEU A 61 6.45 6.24 3.69
C LEU A 61 6.53 7.47 4.56
N ALA A 62 5.76 7.51 5.65
CA ALA A 62 5.76 8.64 6.57
C ALA A 62 6.87 8.44 7.62
N GLU A 63 8.01 9.07 7.37
CA GLU A 63 9.02 9.32 8.41
C GLU A 63 8.70 10.64 9.11
N ASP A 64 9.01 10.76 10.41
CA ASP A 64 8.57 11.76 11.41
C ASP A 64 8.66 13.25 11.03
N SER A 65 9.14 13.61 9.83
CA SER A 65 9.13 14.98 9.33
C SER A 65 9.05 15.18 7.81
N ASN A 66 9.34 14.17 6.98
CA ASN A 66 9.30 14.29 5.52
C ASN A 66 8.79 12.99 4.87
N PRO A 67 7.49 12.89 4.56
CA PRO A 67 6.95 11.71 3.90
C PRO A 67 7.54 11.57 2.49
N THR A 68 7.98 10.36 2.15
CA THR A 68 8.36 10.03 0.77
C THR A 68 7.15 9.49 0.05
N HIS A 69 6.83 10.06 -1.12
CA HIS A 69 5.67 9.68 -1.92
C HIS A 69 6.10 8.83 -3.11
N TYR A 70 5.40 7.72 -3.32
CA TYR A 70 5.62 6.79 -4.42
C TYR A 70 4.36 6.71 -5.27
N LEU A 71 4.45 7.23 -6.50
CA LEU A 71 3.34 7.35 -7.43
C LEU A 71 3.30 6.17 -8.43
N PRO A 72 2.10 5.75 -8.87
CA PRO A 72 1.96 4.77 -9.93
C PRO A 72 2.70 5.20 -11.21
N GLY A 73 3.53 4.31 -11.76
CA GLY A 73 4.26 4.54 -13.02
C GLY A 73 5.53 5.40 -12.91
N GLU A 74 5.80 5.99 -11.74
CA GLU A 74 7.01 6.80 -11.49
C GLU A 74 7.96 6.14 -10.49
N CYS A 75 7.48 5.15 -9.74
CA CYS A 75 8.23 4.42 -8.72
C CYS A 75 8.74 3.06 -9.25
N ASP A 76 10.01 2.75 -8.93
CA ASP A 76 10.52 1.38 -8.99
C ASP A 76 10.01 0.60 -7.76
N VAL A 77 9.11 -0.36 -8.03
CA VAL A 77 8.46 -1.17 -6.99
C VAL A 77 9.47 -2.00 -6.21
N GLU A 78 10.53 -2.51 -6.84
CA GLU A 78 11.54 -3.29 -6.12
C GLU A 78 12.29 -2.41 -5.12
N ALA A 79 12.67 -1.20 -5.54
CA ALA A 79 13.32 -0.24 -4.67
C ALA A 79 12.43 0.15 -3.48
N LEU A 80 11.13 0.38 -3.72
CA LEU A 80 10.16 0.68 -2.66
C LEU A 80 10.00 -0.48 -1.67
N VAL A 81 9.90 -1.72 -2.15
CA VAL A 81 9.77 -2.90 -1.27
C VAL A 81 11.02 -3.05 -0.39
N GLN A 82 12.21 -2.81 -0.93
CA GLN A 82 13.45 -2.82 -0.15
C GLN A 82 13.50 -1.66 0.86
N ASP A 83 13.04 -0.47 0.47
CA ASP A 83 12.92 0.69 1.37
C ASP A 83 11.97 0.40 2.54
N ILE A 84 10.81 -0.21 2.27
CA ILE A 84 9.86 -0.65 3.30
C ILE A 84 10.53 -1.65 4.24
N ALA A 85 11.14 -2.70 3.70
CA ALA A 85 11.80 -3.75 4.49
C ALA A 85 12.96 -3.23 5.36
N ALA A 86 13.66 -2.20 4.90
CA ALA A 86 14.76 -1.60 5.65
C ALA A 86 14.29 -0.66 6.77
N ARG A 87 13.14 0.01 6.58
CA ARG A 87 12.70 1.14 7.43
C ARG A 87 11.54 0.78 8.36
N ASP A 88 10.71 -0.17 7.96
CA ASP A 88 9.61 -0.71 8.73
C ASP A 88 9.83 -2.23 8.86
N PRO A 89 10.52 -2.72 9.90
CA PRO A 89 10.74 -4.15 10.10
C PRO A 89 9.45 -4.95 10.29
N LEU A 90 8.34 -4.26 10.63
CA LEU A 90 6.98 -4.82 10.69
C LEU A 90 6.22 -4.64 9.36
N ASN A 91 6.86 -4.03 8.36
CA ASN A 91 6.50 -3.90 6.95
C ASN A 91 5.12 -3.30 6.65
N ALA A 92 4.45 -2.70 7.62
CA ALA A 92 3.01 -2.42 7.51
C ALA A 92 2.50 -1.22 8.31
N MET A 93 3.25 -0.68 9.27
CA MET A 93 2.76 0.40 10.15
C MET A 93 3.19 1.80 9.72
N MET A 94 4.28 1.94 8.96
CA MET A 94 4.79 3.24 8.49
C MET A 94 4.52 3.49 6.99
N ALA A 95 4.10 2.45 6.27
CA ALA A 95 3.66 2.56 4.89
C ALA A 95 2.16 2.86 4.83
N TYR A 96 1.82 4.05 4.35
CA TYR A 96 0.45 4.52 4.19
C TYR A 96 0.03 4.49 2.71
N VAL A 97 -1.25 4.30 2.45
CA VAL A 97 -1.86 4.29 1.14
C VAL A 97 -2.94 5.36 1.13
N VAL A 98 -2.85 6.27 0.16
CA VAL A 98 -3.79 7.41 0.03
C VAL A 98 -4.16 7.62 -1.43
N TYR A 99 -5.25 8.36 -1.66
CA TYR A 99 -5.64 8.78 -3.01
C TYR A 99 -4.64 9.71 -3.68
N THR A 100 -4.49 9.59 -4.99
CA THR A 100 -3.72 10.49 -5.87
C THR A 100 -4.54 11.65 -6.40
N ILE A 101 -5.87 11.60 -6.28
CA ILE A 101 -6.77 12.58 -6.87
C ILE A 101 -7.05 13.68 -5.83
N GLU A 102 -6.47 14.86 -6.08
CA GLU A 102 -6.96 16.16 -5.56
C GLU A 102 -8.06 16.72 -6.49
#